data_AF-I4N834-F1
#
_entry.id   AF-I4N834-F1
#
_cell.length_a   1.000
_cell.length_b   1.000
_cell.length_c   1.000
_cell.angle_alpha   90.00
_cell.angle_beta   90.00
_cell.angle_gamma   90.00
#
_symmetry.space_group_name_H-M   'P 1'
#
loop_
_entity.id
_entity.type
_entity.pdbx_description
1 polymer ?
#
loop_
_entity_poly.entity_id
_entity_poly.type
_entity_poly.pdbx_seq_one_letter_code
_entity_poly.pdbx_strand_id
1 'polypeptide(L)'
;MAEQTITCEALWAIGQQRAIKLLSDEKECPIKGKSTELISDFGTRAGRIAAAYARFYLELEPGCDPKSKGRFYWMGLAAFASKQVKCGLDFIKVASQIFVDYNNPSATAMVETAKTPLKIGKNSLGKGNFWLFQDIYVWHWFYANHKDLFKSCIADRNTESYPNEIKATLNSLPWAAEALPAIKNLQKTEFIQQGFSQIYTLETTSNHNTIRKLQLSSLMNIADHEQRKILQPLIYNDLSFELLLDTQKVMEAIPGTPKRLASFSDACDIDDSKFKIEMHEGALYRESDRMKFITEIAQQYHTLMDDELEYMENKISIISSWA
;
A
#
# COMPACT_ATOMS: atom_id res chain seq x y z
N MET A 1 -5.61 42.53 9.27
CA MET A 1 -5.92 41.09 9.15
C MET A 1 -4.69 40.35 9.66
N ALA A 2 -4.80 39.52 10.70
CA ALA A 2 -3.67 38.73 11.14
C ALA A 2 -3.35 37.71 10.03
N GLU A 3 -2.10 37.67 9.59
CA GLU A 3 -1.62 36.72 8.60
C GLU A 3 -1.67 35.33 9.24
N GLN A 4 -2.70 34.53 8.94
CA GLN A 4 -2.80 33.17 9.42
C GLN A 4 -1.71 32.34 8.72
N THR A 5 -0.62 32.08 9.44
CA THR A 5 0.44 31.20 8.97
C THR A 5 -0.03 29.75 9.10
N ILE A 6 -0.12 29.02 7.98
CA ILE A 6 -0.44 27.60 7.99
C ILE A 6 0.83 26.83 8.42
N THR A 7 0.73 26.03 9.48
CA THR A 7 1.87 25.27 10.02
C THR A 7 2.10 23.95 9.25
N CYS A 8 3.29 23.37 9.37
CA CYS A 8 3.60 22.06 8.77
C CYS A 8 2.64 20.97 9.26
N GLU A 9 2.30 20.95 10.54
CA GLU A 9 1.36 20.00 11.15
C GLU A 9 -0.03 20.12 10.53
N ALA A 10 -0.49 21.34 10.26
CA ALA A 10 -1.76 21.57 9.60
C ALA A 10 -1.77 21.01 8.16
N LEU A 11 -0.67 21.20 7.41
CA LEU A 11 -0.52 20.65 6.06
C LEU A 11 -0.45 19.11 6.07
N TRP A 12 0.26 18.50 7.02
CA TRP A 12 0.28 17.05 7.20
C TRP A 12 -1.11 16.49 7.53
N ALA A 13 -1.85 17.19 8.39
CA ALA A 13 -3.23 16.83 8.73
C ALA A 13 -4.18 16.89 7.53
N ILE A 14 -4.04 17.87 6.63
CA ILE A 14 -4.80 17.94 5.36
C ILE A 14 -4.51 16.71 4.48
N GLY A 15 -3.23 16.37 4.31
CA GLY A 15 -2.83 15.17 3.57
C GLY A 15 -3.43 13.90 4.17
N GLN A 16 -3.46 13.82 5.50
CA GLN A 16 -4.07 12.70 6.21
C GLN A 16 -5.58 12.59 5.96
N GLN A 17 -6.31 13.72 6.04
CA GLN A 17 -7.74 13.73 5.71
C GLN A 17 -7.99 13.28 4.26
N ARG A 18 -7.12 13.68 3.33
CA ARG A 18 -7.20 13.25 1.93
C ARG A 18 -7.04 11.73 1.79
N ALA A 19 -6.06 11.14 2.49
CA ALA A 19 -5.87 9.68 2.50
C ALA A 19 -7.11 8.94 3.03
N ILE A 20 -7.71 9.43 4.13
CA ILE A 20 -8.94 8.84 4.70
C ILE A 20 -10.10 8.97 3.71
N LYS A 21 -10.29 10.16 3.12
CA LYS A 21 -11.37 10.44 2.17
C LYS A 21 -11.32 9.54 0.93
N LEU A 22 -10.12 9.25 0.41
CA LEU A 22 -9.96 8.35 -0.75
C LEU A 22 -10.47 6.92 -0.48
N LEU A 23 -10.48 6.49 0.78
CA LEU A 23 -10.95 5.16 1.18
C LEU A 23 -12.35 5.18 1.80
N SER A 24 -13.08 6.27 1.61
CA SER A 24 -14.41 6.48 2.16
C SER A 24 -15.42 6.78 1.07
N ASP A 25 -16.68 6.48 1.34
CA ASP A 25 -17.82 6.83 0.50
C ASP A 25 -18.73 7.81 1.23
N GLU A 26 -19.36 8.69 0.46
CA GLU A 26 -20.45 9.52 0.97
C GLU A 26 -21.72 8.66 1.03
N LYS A 27 -22.37 8.64 2.19
CA LYS A 27 -23.65 7.98 2.40
C LYS A 27 -24.69 9.01 2.80
N GLU A 28 -25.86 8.93 2.18
CA GLU A 28 -27.02 9.69 2.62
C GLU A 28 -27.74 8.93 3.72
N CYS A 29 -27.78 9.51 4.91
CA CYS A 29 -28.65 9.07 5.99
C CYS A 29 -29.91 9.94 5.98
N PRO A 30 -31.12 9.34 5.89
CA PRO A 30 -32.38 10.09 5.89
C PRO A 30 -32.59 11.02 7.10
N ILE A 31 -31.92 10.72 8.23
CA ILE A 31 -32.07 11.43 9.50
C ILE A 31 -30.88 12.35 9.80
N LYS A 32 -29.66 11.93 9.43
CA LYS A 32 -28.41 12.66 9.76
C LYS A 32 -27.84 13.47 8.59
N GLY A 33 -28.47 13.41 7.41
CA GLY A 33 -27.93 13.98 6.19
C GLY A 33 -26.76 13.17 5.63
N LYS A 34 -25.88 13.82 4.86
CA LYS A 34 -24.70 13.18 4.24
C LYS A 34 -23.62 12.91 5.30
N SER A 35 -23.21 11.65 5.43
CA SER A 35 -22.04 11.22 6.20
C SER A 35 -20.95 10.71 5.25
N THR A 36 -19.69 10.84 5.63
CA THR A 36 -18.59 10.13 4.95
C THR A 36 -18.18 8.94 5.81
N GLU A 37 -18.21 7.75 5.22
CA GLU A 37 -17.94 6.50 5.93
C GLU A 37 -16.82 5.73 5.24
N LEU A 38 -15.90 5.20 6.04
CA LEU A 38 -14.83 4.33 5.56
C LEU A 38 -15.43 3.08 4.91
N ILE A 39 -14.92 2.71 3.74
CA ILE A 39 -15.37 1.52 3.02
C ILE A 39 -15.08 0.27 3.85
N SER A 40 -16.12 -0.51 4.13
CA SER A 40 -16.02 -1.71 4.97
C SER A 40 -15.41 -2.91 4.23
N ASP A 41 -15.55 -2.98 2.91
CA ASP A 41 -14.95 -4.03 2.10
C ASP A 41 -13.45 -3.78 1.89
N PHE A 42 -12.63 -4.72 2.35
CA PHE A 42 -11.17 -4.55 2.34
C PHE A 42 -10.61 -4.69 0.92
N GLY A 43 -11.22 -5.52 0.06
CA GLY A 43 -10.82 -5.69 -1.33
C GLY A 43 -11.08 -4.42 -2.14
N THR A 44 -12.25 -3.80 -1.95
CA THR A 44 -12.55 -2.48 -2.52
C THR A 44 -11.55 -1.42 -2.06
N ARG A 45 -11.23 -1.36 -0.76
CA ARG A 45 -10.17 -0.44 -0.27
C ARG A 45 -8.82 -0.70 -0.93
N ALA A 46 -8.38 -1.96 -1.01
CA ALA A 46 -7.12 -2.32 -1.64
C ALA A 46 -7.08 -1.95 -3.14
N GLY A 47 -8.23 -2.03 -3.83
CA GLY A 47 -8.41 -1.53 -5.18
C GLY A 47 -8.21 -0.01 -5.29
N ARG A 48 -8.88 0.78 -4.44
CA ARG A 48 -8.69 2.24 -4.41
C ARG A 48 -7.27 2.65 -4.07
N ILE A 49 -6.61 1.91 -3.18
CA ILE A 49 -5.21 2.12 -2.81
C ILE A 49 -4.30 1.86 -4.03
N ALA A 50 -4.48 0.73 -4.71
CA ALA A 50 -3.74 0.41 -5.93
C ALA A 50 -3.93 1.50 -7.00
N ALA A 51 -5.16 1.97 -7.17
CA ALA A 51 -5.49 3.05 -8.10
C ALA A 51 -4.81 4.37 -7.73
N ALA A 52 -4.79 4.74 -6.45
CA ALA A 52 -4.12 5.95 -5.98
C ALA A 52 -2.60 5.91 -6.21
N TYR A 53 -1.97 4.76 -5.97
CA TYR A 53 -0.55 4.56 -6.28
C TYR A 53 -0.30 4.65 -7.80
N ALA A 54 -1.12 4.01 -8.62
CA ALA A 54 -1.03 4.11 -10.07
C ALA A 54 -1.17 5.58 -10.55
N ARG A 55 -2.13 6.33 -9.99
CA ARG A 55 -2.31 7.75 -10.31
C ARG A 55 -1.13 8.62 -9.88
N PHE A 56 -0.47 8.32 -8.76
CA PHE A 56 0.78 9.02 -8.42
C PHE A 56 1.90 8.75 -9.43
N TYR A 57 2.10 7.49 -9.84
CA TYR A 57 3.11 7.17 -10.84
C TYR A 57 2.86 7.91 -12.16
N LEU A 58 1.61 7.95 -12.59
CA LEU A 58 1.15 8.63 -13.81
C LEU A 58 0.99 10.15 -13.66
N GLU A 59 1.25 10.71 -12.47
CA GLU A 59 1.10 12.14 -12.15
C GLU A 59 -0.34 12.68 -12.37
N LEU A 60 -1.35 11.88 -12.00
CA LEU A 60 -2.77 12.19 -12.10
C LEU A 60 -3.41 12.65 -10.77
N GLU A 61 -2.71 12.57 -9.65
CA GLU A 61 -3.20 13.06 -8.35
C GLU A 61 -3.07 14.60 -8.24
N PRO A 62 -3.87 15.27 -7.39
CA PRO A 62 -3.72 16.71 -7.15
C PRO A 62 -2.28 17.10 -6.74
N GLY A 63 -1.76 18.19 -7.32
CA GLY A 63 -0.39 18.66 -7.11
C GLY A 63 0.67 17.96 -7.98
N CYS A 64 0.27 16.95 -8.76
CA CYS A 64 1.17 16.28 -9.69
C CYS A 64 1.37 17.08 -10.99
N ASP A 65 2.47 16.80 -11.70
CA ASP A 65 2.79 17.37 -13.01
C ASP A 65 3.13 16.24 -13.98
N PRO A 66 2.37 16.05 -15.08
CA PRO A 66 2.65 15.03 -16.09
C PRO A 66 4.09 15.01 -16.62
N LYS A 67 4.80 16.15 -16.60
CA LYS A 67 6.21 16.23 -17.00
C LYS A 67 7.16 15.55 -16.02
N SER A 68 6.69 15.29 -14.80
CA SER A 68 7.45 14.63 -13.72
C SER A 68 7.19 13.13 -13.64
N LYS A 69 6.48 12.54 -14.62
CA LYS A 69 6.11 11.12 -14.63
C LYS A 69 7.32 10.23 -14.34
N GLY A 70 7.15 9.31 -13.41
CA GLY A 70 8.20 8.40 -12.96
C GLY A 70 9.09 8.93 -11.82
N ARG A 71 8.89 10.15 -11.30
CA ARG A 71 9.58 10.60 -10.07
C ARG A 71 9.14 9.78 -8.85
N PHE A 72 7.85 9.43 -8.77
CA PHE A 72 7.31 8.58 -7.73
C PHE A 72 7.38 7.10 -8.14
N TYR A 73 8.60 6.63 -8.40
CA TYR A 73 8.84 5.34 -9.04
C TYR A 73 8.32 4.13 -8.23
N TRP A 74 8.43 4.19 -6.91
CA TRP A 74 7.86 3.18 -5.99
C TRP A 74 6.34 3.03 -6.17
N MET A 75 5.63 4.12 -6.47
CA MET A 75 4.16 4.10 -6.59
C MET A 75 3.68 3.21 -7.74
N GLY A 76 4.44 3.13 -8.84
CA GLY A 76 4.10 2.25 -9.96
C GLY A 76 4.21 0.77 -9.56
N LEU A 77 5.28 0.40 -8.85
CA LEU A 77 5.44 -0.95 -8.30
C LEU A 77 4.37 -1.25 -7.24
N ALA A 78 4.11 -0.31 -6.34
CA ALA A 78 3.14 -0.45 -5.26
C ALA A 78 1.71 -0.63 -5.75
N ALA A 79 1.36 -0.09 -6.93
CA ALA A 79 0.08 -0.35 -7.56
C ALA A 79 -0.13 -1.85 -7.83
N PHE A 80 0.88 -2.52 -8.40
CA PHE A 80 0.84 -3.97 -8.61
C PHE A 80 0.82 -4.75 -7.29
N ALA A 81 1.61 -4.33 -6.29
CA ALA A 81 1.63 -4.98 -4.98
C ALA A 81 0.28 -4.87 -4.25
N SER A 82 -0.35 -3.68 -4.24
CA SER A 82 -1.68 -3.49 -3.64
C SER A 82 -2.76 -4.24 -4.40
N LYS A 83 -2.63 -4.39 -5.73
CA LYS A 83 -3.48 -5.28 -6.51
C LYS A 83 -3.38 -6.74 -6.06
N GLN A 84 -2.18 -7.24 -5.74
CA GLN A 84 -2.05 -8.59 -5.17
C GLN A 84 -2.76 -8.73 -3.82
N VAL A 85 -2.72 -7.68 -2.98
CA VAL A 85 -3.49 -7.66 -1.72
C VAL A 85 -5.00 -7.73 -1.99
N LYS A 86 -5.51 -6.96 -2.96
CA LYS A 86 -6.91 -7.05 -3.40
C LYS A 86 -7.27 -8.46 -3.82
N CYS A 87 -6.45 -9.10 -4.66
CA CYS A 87 -6.67 -10.47 -5.11
C CYS A 87 -6.74 -11.48 -3.95
N GLY A 88 -5.84 -11.36 -2.97
CA GLY A 88 -5.88 -12.19 -1.77
C GLY A 88 -7.15 -11.98 -0.94
N LEU A 89 -7.60 -10.74 -0.79
CA LEU A 89 -8.83 -10.39 -0.06
C LEU A 89 -10.09 -10.89 -0.77
N ASP A 90 -10.15 -10.77 -2.10
CA ASP A 90 -11.26 -11.27 -2.92
C ASP A 90 -11.33 -12.80 -2.87
N PHE A 91 -10.18 -13.49 -2.94
CA PHE A 91 -10.13 -14.93 -2.74
C PHE A 91 -10.64 -15.33 -1.35
N ILE A 92 -10.18 -14.67 -0.29
CA ILE A 92 -10.65 -14.95 1.08
C ILE A 92 -12.17 -14.75 1.20
N LYS A 93 -12.72 -13.72 0.55
CA LYS A 93 -14.17 -13.45 0.52
C LYS A 93 -14.93 -14.60 -0.14
N VAL A 94 -14.51 -15.03 -1.33
CA VAL A 94 -15.14 -16.15 -2.05
C VAL A 94 -15.01 -17.46 -1.28
N ALA A 95 -13.80 -17.77 -0.79
CA ALA A 95 -13.55 -18.95 0.02
C ALA A 95 -14.45 -18.99 1.26
N SER A 96 -14.56 -17.87 1.98
CA SER A 96 -15.43 -17.77 3.16
C SER A 96 -16.91 -18.00 2.85
N GLN A 97 -17.39 -17.63 1.66
CA GLN A 97 -18.77 -17.88 1.23
C GLN A 97 -19.00 -19.35 0.90
N ILE A 98 -18.10 -19.99 0.15
CA ILE A 98 -18.16 -21.42 -0.18
C ILE A 98 -18.21 -22.26 1.11
N PHE A 99 -17.44 -21.88 2.12
CA PHE A 99 -17.41 -22.55 3.42
C PHE A 99 -18.67 -22.30 4.28
N VAL A 100 -19.55 -21.35 3.94
CA VAL A 100 -20.80 -21.11 4.69
C VAL A 100 -21.99 -21.89 4.09
N ASP A 101 -21.94 -22.27 2.82
CA ASP A 101 -23.10 -22.84 2.08
C ASP A 101 -23.22 -24.38 2.06
N TYR A 102 -22.39 -25.13 2.79
CA TYR A 102 -22.49 -26.61 2.83
C TYR A 102 -23.19 -27.13 4.10
N ASN A 103 -24.45 -27.58 3.94
CA ASN A 103 -25.23 -28.36 4.93
C ASN A 103 -24.69 -29.81 5.12
N ASN A 104 -23.37 -30.01 5.10
CA ASN A 104 -22.74 -31.32 5.32
C ASN A 104 -21.98 -31.33 6.66
N PRO A 105 -22.37 -32.14 7.65
CA PRO A 105 -21.75 -32.18 8.98
C PRO A 105 -20.23 -32.44 8.98
N SER A 106 -19.69 -33.13 7.97
CA SER A 106 -18.23 -33.34 7.83
C SER A 106 -17.52 -32.13 7.23
N ALA A 107 -18.22 -31.31 6.45
CA ALA A 107 -17.70 -30.03 5.95
C ALA A 107 -17.66 -28.98 7.08
N THR A 108 -18.61 -28.99 8.02
CA THR A 108 -18.68 -28.04 9.15
C THR A 108 -17.38 -27.99 9.97
N ALA A 109 -16.75 -29.14 10.22
CA ALA A 109 -15.47 -29.20 10.95
C ALA A 109 -14.29 -28.61 10.15
N MET A 110 -14.24 -28.82 8.83
CA MET A 110 -13.22 -28.21 7.96
C MET A 110 -13.47 -26.69 7.78
N VAL A 111 -14.73 -26.30 7.69
CA VAL A 111 -15.19 -24.90 7.62
C VAL A 111 -14.78 -24.13 8.88
N GLU A 112 -15.01 -24.71 10.06
CA GLU A 112 -14.70 -24.06 11.34
C GLU A 112 -13.20 -23.94 11.59
N THR A 113 -12.42 -24.95 11.18
CA THR A 113 -10.95 -24.90 11.23
C THR A 113 -10.35 -23.92 10.20
N ALA A 114 -10.98 -23.72 9.04
CA ALA A 114 -10.53 -22.76 8.02
C ALA A 114 -10.95 -21.29 8.30
N LYS A 115 -12.04 -21.05 9.03
CA LYS A 115 -12.56 -19.69 9.34
C LYS A 115 -11.56 -18.82 10.08
N THR A 116 -10.82 -19.37 11.03
CA THR A 116 -9.86 -18.61 11.86
C THR A 116 -8.66 -18.14 11.04
N PRO A 117 -7.94 -19.00 10.30
CA PRO A 117 -6.87 -18.57 9.39
C PRO A 117 -7.32 -17.55 8.34
N LEU A 118 -8.49 -17.76 7.71
CA LEU A 118 -9.03 -16.82 6.71
C LEU A 118 -9.35 -15.44 7.32
N LYS A 119 -9.92 -15.40 8.53
CA LYS A 119 -10.19 -14.15 9.24
C LYS A 119 -8.90 -13.43 9.65
N ILE A 120 -7.89 -14.17 10.13
CA ILE A 120 -6.56 -13.63 10.46
C ILE A 120 -5.93 -13.02 9.20
N GLY A 121 -5.94 -13.76 8.08
CA GLY A 121 -5.43 -13.29 6.80
C GLY A 121 -6.14 -12.02 6.33
N LYS A 122 -7.47 -12.02 6.33
CA LYS A 122 -8.28 -10.86 5.95
C LYS A 122 -7.93 -9.62 6.79
N ASN A 123 -7.89 -9.77 8.11
CA ASN A 123 -7.61 -8.65 9.00
C ASN A 123 -6.16 -8.16 8.88
N SER A 124 -5.19 -9.07 8.73
CA SER A 124 -3.78 -8.70 8.58
C SER A 124 -3.52 -7.98 7.26
N LEU A 125 -4.01 -8.53 6.14
CA LEU A 125 -3.92 -7.89 4.82
C LEU A 125 -4.65 -6.53 4.81
N GLY A 126 -5.86 -6.47 5.38
CA GLY A 126 -6.64 -5.25 5.49
C GLY A 126 -5.96 -4.18 6.37
N LYS A 127 -5.39 -4.58 7.51
CA LYS A 127 -4.68 -3.68 8.45
C LYS A 127 -3.40 -3.14 7.82
N GLY A 128 -2.56 -4.03 7.29
CA GLY A 128 -1.28 -3.67 6.68
C GLY A 128 -1.44 -2.73 5.49
N ASN A 129 -2.31 -3.09 4.54
CA ASN A 129 -2.55 -2.27 3.35
C ASN A 129 -3.18 -0.91 3.68
N PHE A 130 -4.13 -0.87 4.63
CA PHE A 130 -4.75 0.38 5.07
C PHE A 130 -3.77 1.34 5.74
N TRP A 131 -3.04 0.89 6.76
CA TRP A 131 -2.13 1.75 7.51
C TRP A 131 -0.87 2.12 6.73
N LEU A 132 -0.38 1.24 5.86
CA LEU A 132 0.67 1.59 4.90
C LEU A 132 0.21 2.72 3.96
N PHE A 133 -1.03 2.67 3.48
CA PHE A 133 -1.57 3.75 2.67
C PHE A 133 -1.68 5.07 3.46
N GLN A 134 -2.16 5.02 4.71
CA GLN A 134 -2.20 6.20 5.58
C GLN A 134 -0.80 6.82 5.80
N ASP A 135 0.27 6.01 5.75
CA ASP A 135 1.64 6.50 5.78
C ASP A 135 2.08 7.07 4.42
N ILE A 136 2.23 6.20 3.42
CA ILE A 136 2.96 6.48 2.18
C ILE A 136 2.23 7.50 1.30
N TYR A 137 0.90 7.43 1.21
CA TYR A 137 0.12 8.38 0.42
C TYR A 137 0.41 9.82 0.84
N VAL A 138 0.44 10.07 2.15
CA VAL A 138 0.55 11.42 2.71
C VAL A 138 1.93 12.01 2.47
N TRP A 139 3.00 11.21 2.53
CA TRP A 139 4.36 11.68 2.18
C TRP A 139 4.40 12.19 0.73
N HIS A 140 3.84 11.42 -0.20
CA HIS A 140 3.86 11.75 -1.63
C HIS A 140 2.89 12.88 -1.96
N TRP A 141 1.71 12.89 -1.34
CA TRP A 141 0.74 13.97 -1.47
C TRP A 141 1.34 15.30 -1.01
N PHE A 142 2.01 15.33 0.15
CA PHE A 142 2.64 16.54 0.65
C PHE A 142 3.75 17.00 -0.28
N TYR A 143 4.62 16.09 -0.74
CA TYR A 143 5.67 16.44 -1.68
C TYR A 143 5.12 17.02 -2.99
N ALA A 144 4.04 16.44 -3.53
CA ALA A 144 3.40 16.93 -4.75
C ALA A 144 2.77 18.32 -4.56
N ASN A 145 2.06 18.55 -3.45
CA ASN A 145 1.27 19.77 -3.23
C ASN A 145 2.06 20.92 -2.58
N HIS A 146 3.10 20.59 -1.82
CA HIS A 146 3.85 21.52 -0.96
C HIS A 146 5.37 21.26 -1.02
N LYS A 147 5.88 20.95 -2.22
CA LYS A 147 7.28 20.60 -2.48
C LYS A 147 8.29 21.53 -1.81
N ASP A 148 8.09 22.84 -1.92
CA ASP A 148 8.99 23.86 -1.39
C ASP A 148 9.09 23.83 0.15
N LEU A 149 8.03 23.37 0.81
CA LEU A 149 7.96 23.21 2.27
C LEU A 149 8.37 21.82 2.73
N PHE A 150 8.47 20.83 1.82
CA PHE A 150 8.69 19.43 2.21
C PHE A 150 9.97 19.27 3.03
N LYS A 151 11.08 19.88 2.60
CA LYS A 151 12.38 19.76 3.29
C LYS A 151 12.33 20.31 4.72
N SER A 152 11.65 21.44 4.95
CA SER A 152 11.49 22.02 6.28
C SER A 152 10.47 21.26 7.12
N CYS A 153 9.39 20.78 6.51
CA CYS A 153 8.27 20.16 7.22
C CYS A 153 8.40 18.64 7.45
N ILE A 154 9.31 17.94 6.78
CA ILE A 154 9.42 16.47 6.83
C ILE A 154 9.61 15.95 8.26
N ALA A 155 10.28 16.70 9.13
CA ALA A 155 10.51 16.31 10.51
C ALA A 155 9.27 16.48 11.42
N ASP A 156 8.32 17.33 11.02
CA ASP A 156 7.19 17.73 11.85
C ASP A 156 5.99 16.79 11.72
N ARG A 157 6.02 15.86 10.75
CA ARG A 157 4.95 14.88 10.60
C ARG A 157 4.91 13.98 11.83
N ASN A 158 3.81 14.08 12.58
CA ASN A 158 3.48 13.24 13.71
C ASN A 158 1.97 13.30 13.94
N THR A 159 1.25 12.16 13.93
CA THR A 159 -0.20 12.19 14.14
C THR A 159 -0.61 12.73 15.51
N GLU A 160 0.30 12.73 16.50
CA GLU A 160 0.06 13.32 17.82
C GLU A 160 0.13 14.86 17.84
N SER A 161 0.71 15.50 16.82
CA SER A 161 0.72 16.97 16.73
C SER A 161 -0.48 17.53 15.93
N TYR A 162 -1.32 16.66 15.38
CA TYR A 162 -2.46 17.09 14.57
C TYR A 162 -3.55 17.77 15.40
N PRO A 163 -4.37 18.65 14.78
CA PRO A 163 -5.54 19.24 15.43
C PRO A 163 -6.48 18.17 16.02
N ASN A 164 -7.14 18.50 17.13
CA ASN A 164 -7.91 17.56 17.93
C ASN A 164 -9.00 16.82 17.12
N GLU A 165 -9.65 17.50 16.19
CA GLU A 165 -10.70 16.93 15.33
C GLU A 165 -10.14 15.85 14.40
N ILE A 166 -8.93 16.08 13.88
CA ILE A 166 -8.24 15.14 12.98
C ILE A 166 -7.72 13.96 13.77
N LYS A 167 -7.15 14.22 14.95
CA LYS A 167 -6.68 13.18 15.85
C LYS A 167 -7.84 12.27 16.31
N ALA A 168 -8.99 12.85 16.66
CA ALA A 168 -10.19 12.09 17.01
C ALA A 168 -10.66 11.21 15.85
N THR A 169 -10.65 11.76 14.62
CA THR A 169 -10.97 10.99 13.41
C THR A 169 -10.00 9.84 13.20
N LEU A 170 -8.68 10.08 13.29
CA LEU A 170 -7.65 9.04 13.16
C LEU A 170 -7.80 7.95 14.20
N ASN A 171 -8.03 8.31 15.46
CA ASN A 171 -8.20 7.35 16.55
C ASN A 171 -9.48 6.52 16.44
N SER A 172 -10.46 6.98 15.66
CA SER A 172 -11.67 6.20 15.36
C SER A 172 -11.48 5.19 14.21
N LEU A 173 -10.37 5.26 13.47
CA LEU A 173 -10.11 4.34 12.37
C LEU A 173 -9.81 2.92 12.89
N PRO A 174 -10.12 1.89 12.09
CA PRO A 174 -9.82 0.51 12.46
C PRO A 174 -8.34 0.31 12.82
N TRP A 175 -8.10 -0.38 13.93
CA TRP A 175 -6.77 -0.69 14.47
C TRP A 175 -5.92 0.50 14.92
N ALA A 176 -6.42 1.73 14.96
CA ALA A 176 -5.62 2.91 15.27
C ALA A 176 -4.84 2.81 16.59
N ALA A 177 -5.51 2.33 17.66
CA ALA A 177 -4.90 2.18 18.98
C ALA A 177 -3.68 1.23 19.02
N GLU A 178 -3.65 0.24 18.13
CA GLU A 178 -2.54 -0.70 17.99
C GLU A 178 -1.52 -0.20 16.95
N ALA A 179 -2.01 0.25 15.79
CA ALA A 179 -1.22 0.57 14.63
C ALA A 179 -0.37 1.84 14.82
N LEU A 180 -0.97 2.93 15.31
CA LEU A 180 -0.29 4.23 15.42
C LEU A 180 0.95 4.16 16.32
N PRO A 181 0.90 3.60 17.55
CA PRO A 181 2.10 3.43 18.35
C PRO A 181 3.14 2.52 17.68
N ALA A 182 2.71 1.42 17.05
CA ALA A 182 3.59 0.44 16.41
C ALA A 182 4.41 1.04 15.26
N ILE A 183 3.81 1.94 14.48
CA ILE A 183 4.45 2.65 13.36
C ILE A 183 4.92 4.06 13.74
N LYS A 184 5.10 4.31 15.04
CA LYS A 184 5.63 5.56 15.59
C LYS A 184 4.89 6.79 15.08
N ASN A 185 3.55 6.75 15.10
CA ASN A 185 2.68 7.88 14.78
C ASN A 185 2.97 8.51 13.41
N LEU A 186 3.35 7.69 12.43
CA LEU A 186 3.65 8.08 11.04
C LEU A 186 4.81 9.10 10.94
N GLN A 187 5.74 9.08 11.90
CA GLN A 187 6.89 9.96 11.91
C GLN A 187 7.92 9.59 10.84
N LYS A 188 8.70 10.59 10.42
CA LYS A 188 9.81 10.43 9.48
C LYS A 188 10.76 9.32 9.90
N THR A 189 11.25 8.59 8.91
CA THR A 189 12.38 7.66 9.05
C THR A 189 13.53 8.08 8.14
N GLU A 190 14.72 7.54 8.40
CA GLU A 190 15.90 7.76 7.54
C GLU A 190 15.64 7.31 6.09
N PHE A 191 14.90 6.23 5.90
CA PHE A 191 14.56 5.66 4.59
C PHE A 191 13.67 6.59 3.77
N ILE A 192 12.60 7.14 4.38
CA ILE A 192 11.75 8.16 3.73
C ILE A 192 12.55 9.40 3.39
N GLN A 193 13.38 9.89 4.33
CA GLN A 193 14.21 11.05 4.07
C GLN A 193 15.17 10.83 2.88
N GLN A 194 15.81 9.66 2.81
CA GLN A 194 16.70 9.30 1.70
C GLN A 194 15.95 9.14 0.38
N GLY A 195 14.82 8.44 0.37
CA GLY A 195 13.99 8.25 -0.82
C GLY A 195 13.56 9.59 -1.42
N PHE A 196 12.99 10.49 -0.62
CA PHE A 196 12.59 11.81 -1.13
C PHE A 196 13.77 12.73 -1.50
N SER A 197 14.92 12.58 -0.85
CA SER A 197 16.15 13.26 -1.28
C SER A 197 16.59 12.82 -2.68
N GLN A 198 16.40 11.54 -3.02
CA GLN A 198 16.70 11.00 -4.34
C GLN A 198 15.66 11.42 -5.37
N ILE A 199 14.38 11.49 -5.02
CA ILE A 199 13.32 12.07 -5.86
C ILE A 199 13.66 13.52 -6.21
N TYR A 200 14.04 14.34 -5.22
CA TYR A 200 14.43 15.73 -5.45
C TYR A 200 15.63 15.85 -6.41
N THR A 201 16.64 14.99 -6.23
CA THR A 201 17.81 14.96 -7.12
C THR A 201 17.44 14.51 -8.53
N LEU A 202 16.55 13.52 -8.65
CA LEU A 202 16.05 13.01 -9.93
C LEU A 202 15.37 14.11 -10.75
N GLU A 203 14.52 14.93 -10.14
CA GLU A 203 13.75 15.98 -10.84
C GLU A 203 14.62 17.07 -11.47
N THR A 204 15.88 17.19 -11.04
CA THR A 204 16.86 18.16 -11.59
C THR A 204 17.95 17.51 -12.43
N THR A 205 17.95 16.19 -12.55
CA THR A 205 18.94 15.43 -13.31
C THR A 205 18.50 15.30 -14.77
N SER A 206 19.41 15.53 -15.72
CA SER A 206 19.11 15.34 -17.16
C SER A 206 19.66 14.03 -17.74
N ASN A 207 20.67 13.42 -17.10
CA ASN A 207 21.26 12.18 -17.59
C ASN A 207 20.34 10.99 -17.32
N HIS A 208 19.91 10.30 -18.39
CA HIS A 208 18.98 9.18 -18.30
C HIS A 208 19.47 8.04 -17.40
N ASN A 209 20.71 7.60 -17.56
CA ASN A 209 21.26 6.50 -16.74
C ASN A 209 21.31 6.86 -15.25
N THR A 210 21.61 8.12 -14.92
CA THR A 210 21.57 8.61 -13.54
C THR A 210 20.14 8.67 -13.03
N ILE A 211 19.17 9.12 -13.84
CA ILE A 211 17.74 9.10 -13.48
C ILE A 211 17.30 7.67 -13.13
N ARG A 212 17.60 6.68 -13.98
CA ARG A 212 17.21 5.28 -13.75
C ARG A 212 17.79 4.73 -12.44
N LYS A 213 19.06 5.03 -12.14
CA LYS A 213 19.69 4.67 -10.86
C LYS A 213 19.00 5.33 -9.66
N LEU A 214 18.65 6.62 -9.77
CA LEU A 214 17.93 7.35 -8.72
C LEU A 214 16.52 6.81 -8.52
N GLN A 215 15.81 6.44 -9.59
CA GLN A 215 14.49 5.80 -9.53
C GLN A 215 14.54 4.50 -8.75
N LEU A 216 15.44 3.58 -9.12
CA LEU A 216 15.59 2.31 -8.40
C LEU A 216 16.03 2.54 -6.95
N SER A 217 16.99 3.43 -6.71
CA SER A 217 17.47 3.69 -5.35
C SER A 217 16.39 4.32 -4.46
N SER A 218 15.62 5.27 -4.99
CA SER A 218 14.48 5.85 -4.26
C SER A 218 13.42 4.80 -3.99
N LEU A 219 13.14 3.92 -4.94
CA LEU A 219 12.20 2.84 -4.76
C LEU A 219 12.64 1.90 -3.63
N MET A 220 13.91 1.48 -3.62
CA MET A 220 14.44 0.60 -2.58
C MET A 220 14.40 1.25 -1.19
N ASN A 221 14.73 2.55 -1.08
CA ASN A 221 14.60 3.27 0.18
C ASN A 221 13.15 3.31 0.68
N ILE A 222 12.19 3.61 -0.18
CA ILE A 222 10.77 3.63 0.21
C ILE A 222 10.28 2.21 0.55
N ALA A 223 10.75 1.19 -0.16
CA ALA A 223 10.48 -0.21 0.16
C ALA A 223 11.06 -0.63 1.52
N ASP A 224 12.27 -0.19 1.89
CA ASP A 224 12.83 -0.42 3.23
C ASP A 224 11.99 0.24 4.32
N HIS A 225 11.48 1.46 4.09
CA HIS A 225 10.54 2.10 5.00
C HIS A 225 9.26 1.27 5.17
N GLU A 226 8.58 0.96 4.06
CA GLU A 226 7.38 0.14 4.03
C GLU A 226 7.60 -1.18 4.77
N GLN A 227 8.60 -1.95 4.35
CA GLN A 227 8.76 -3.33 4.77
C GLN A 227 9.27 -3.48 6.19
N ARG A 228 10.16 -2.59 6.65
CA ARG A 228 10.81 -2.70 7.97
C ARG A 228 10.19 -1.80 9.03
N LYS A 229 9.67 -0.63 8.65
CA LYS A 229 9.17 0.37 9.62
C LYS A 229 7.66 0.37 9.73
N ILE A 230 6.95 -0.06 8.69
CA ILE A 230 5.49 -0.12 8.67
C ILE A 230 4.98 -1.56 8.78
N LEU A 231 5.25 -2.40 7.79
CA LEU A 231 4.65 -3.74 7.71
C LEU A 231 5.23 -4.73 8.73
N GLN A 232 6.53 -4.67 9.03
CA GLN A 232 7.13 -5.57 10.03
C GLN A 232 6.43 -5.46 11.40
N PRO A 233 6.33 -4.26 12.03
CA PRO A 233 5.65 -4.13 13.31
C PRO A 233 4.13 -4.28 13.23
N LEU A 234 3.49 -4.01 12.08
CA LEU A 234 2.03 -4.09 11.95
C LEU A 234 1.51 -5.51 11.74
N ILE A 235 2.16 -6.30 10.88
CA ILE A 235 1.61 -7.58 10.43
C ILE A 235 2.58 -8.75 10.55
N TYR A 236 3.88 -8.55 10.30
CA TYR A 236 4.80 -9.69 10.26
C TYR A 236 5.29 -10.12 11.64
N ASN A 237 5.30 -9.25 12.64
CA ASN A 237 5.60 -9.64 14.04
C ASN A 237 4.44 -10.38 14.72
N ASP A 238 3.28 -10.54 14.06
CA ASP A 238 2.15 -11.30 14.59
C ASP A 238 2.32 -12.79 14.29
N LEU A 239 2.57 -13.58 15.34
CA LEU A 239 2.77 -15.04 15.27
C LEU A 239 1.63 -15.76 14.52
N SER A 240 0.40 -15.25 14.60
CA SER A 240 -0.76 -15.84 13.93
C SER A 240 -0.70 -15.63 12.42
N PHE A 241 -0.13 -14.50 11.99
CA PHE A 241 0.08 -14.20 10.58
C PHE A 241 1.31 -14.93 10.02
N GLU A 242 2.38 -15.10 10.80
CA GLU A 242 3.52 -15.95 10.42
C GLU A 242 3.06 -17.39 10.14
N LEU A 243 2.29 -17.97 11.08
CA LEU A 243 1.73 -19.32 10.94
C LEU A 243 0.81 -19.45 9.72
N LEU A 244 0.04 -18.41 9.41
CA LEU A 244 -0.78 -18.37 8.20
C LEU A 244 0.07 -18.39 6.93
N LEU A 245 1.16 -17.61 6.87
CA LEU A 245 2.05 -17.55 5.71
C LEU A 245 2.79 -18.89 5.48
N ASP A 246 3.17 -19.58 6.55
CA ASP A 246 3.71 -20.93 6.46
C ASP A 246 2.65 -21.94 5.97
N THR A 247 1.40 -21.79 6.40
CA THR A 247 0.27 -22.62 5.91
C THR A 247 -0.06 -22.32 4.45
N GLN A 248 0.03 -21.05 4.03
CA GLN A 248 -0.18 -20.64 2.63
C GLN A 248 0.81 -21.34 1.71
N LYS A 249 2.10 -21.40 2.07
CA LYS A 249 3.13 -22.12 1.31
C LYS A 249 2.79 -23.59 1.05
N VAL A 250 2.08 -24.24 1.97
CA VAL A 250 1.61 -25.63 1.81
C VAL A 250 0.38 -25.72 0.90
N MET A 251 -0.51 -24.73 0.96
CA MET A 251 -1.79 -24.69 0.21
C MET A 251 -1.64 -24.15 -1.22
N GLU A 252 -0.52 -23.54 -1.58
CA GLU A 252 -0.19 -23.04 -2.94
C GLU A 252 -0.23 -24.13 -4.02
N ALA A 253 -0.08 -25.40 -3.64
CA ALA A 253 -0.22 -26.54 -4.56
C ALA A 253 -1.68 -26.83 -4.96
N ILE A 254 -2.67 -26.20 -4.31
CA ILE A 254 -4.09 -26.35 -4.61
C ILE A 254 -4.49 -25.35 -5.71
N PRO A 255 -5.08 -25.81 -6.83
CA PRO A 255 -5.54 -24.92 -7.90
C PRO A 255 -6.49 -23.83 -7.39
N GLY A 256 -6.24 -22.58 -7.76
CA GLY A 256 -7.05 -21.42 -7.37
C GLY A 256 -6.61 -20.73 -6.07
N THR A 257 -5.65 -21.28 -5.32
CA THR A 257 -5.05 -20.60 -4.16
C THR A 257 -4.08 -19.50 -4.64
N PRO A 258 -4.17 -18.26 -4.09
CA PRO A 258 -3.21 -17.22 -4.39
C PRO A 258 -1.79 -17.62 -3.98
N LYS A 259 -0.87 -17.59 -4.95
CA LYS A 259 0.55 -17.82 -4.71
C LYS A 259 1.24 -16.57 -4.16
N ARG A 260 2.35 -16.77 -3.46
CA ARG A 260 3.30 -15.72 -3.09
C ARG A 260 4.04 -15.23 -4.35
N LEU A 261 3.37 -14.37 -5.11
CA LEU A 261 3.90 -13.79 -6.34
C LEU A 261 3.59 -12.30 -6.46
N ALA A 262 4.46 -11.60 -7.17
CA ALA A 262 4.20 -10.29 -7.72
C ALA A 262 3.97 -10.43 -9.23
N SER A 263 2.79 -10.03 -9.71
CA SER A 263 2.44 -10.01 -11.13
C SER A 263 2.33 -8.57 -11.61
N PHE A 264 3.11 -8.22 -12.64
CA PHE A 264 3.13 -6.94 -13.32
C PHE A 264 2.01 -6.88 -14.38
N SER A 265 0.77 -7.07 -13.94
CA SER A 265 -0.44 -6.98 -14.77
C SER A 265 -1.62 -6.48 -13.94
N ASP A 266 -2.74 -6.18 -14.61
CA ASP A 266 -4.02 -5.88 -13.98
C ASP A 266 -4.76 -7.13 -13.45
N ALA A 267 -4.32 -8.34 -13.81
CA ALA A 267 -4.86 -9.61 -13.36
C ALA A 267 -4.12 -10.15 -12.11
N CYS A 268 -4.75 -11.05 -11.35
CA CYS A 268 -4.16 -11.59 -10.11
C CYS A 268 -2.96 -12.53 -10.33
N ASP A 269 -2.97 -13.28 -11.43
CA ASP A 269 -1.89 -14.14 -11.89
C ASP A 269 -1.90 -14.16 -13.43
N ILE A 270 -0.75 -14.45 -14.02
CA ILE A 270 -0.52 -14.57 -15.45
C ILE A 270 0.46 -15.72 -15.68
N ASP A 271 0.29 -16.44 -16.79
CA ASP A 271 1.16 -17.57 -17.11
C ASP A 271 2.55 -17.14 -17.57
N ASP A 272 2.65 -15.96 -18.18
CA ASP A 272 3.92 -15.42 -18.68
C ASP A 272 4.87 -15.08 -17.54
N SER A 273 5.92 -15.88 -17.40
CA SER A 273 6.96 -15.73 -16.38
C SER A 273 7.76 -14.45 -16.52
N LYS A 274 7.77 -13.78 -17.69
CA LYS A 274 8.44 -12.50 -17.88
C LYS A 274 7.87 -11.39 -16.98
N PHE A 275 6.56 -11.45 -16.74
CA PHE A 275 5.82 -10.41 -16.04
C PHE A 275 5.43 -10.82 -14.62
N LYS A 276 6.11 -11.82 -14.04
CA LYS A 276 5.92 -12.19 -12.63
C LYS A 276 7.18 -12.66 -11.94
N ILE A 277 7.21 -12.51 -10.62
CA ILE A 277 8.22 -13.10 -9.73
C ILE A 277 7.49 -13.89 -8.66
N GLU A 278 7.83 -15.17 -8.50
CA GLU A 278 7.24 -16.08 -7.51
C GLU A 278 8.28 -16.42 -6.42
N MET A 279 7.85 -16.44 -5.15
CA MET A 279 8.73 -16.80 -4.03
C MET A 279 8.75 -18.32 -3.82
N HIS A 280 9.75 -19.00 -4.37
CA HIS A 280 9.90 -20.45 -4.23
C HIS A 280 10.51 -20.87 -2.88
N GLU A 281 11.48 -20.10 -2.37
CA GLU A 281 12.21 -20.41 -1.13
C GLU A 281 12.10 -19.28 -0.10
N GLY A 282 12.38 -19.60 1.17
CA GLY A 282 12.31 -18.66 2.29
C GLY A 282 10.90 -18.48 2.89
N ALA A 283 10.81 -17.57 3.86
CA ALA A 283 9.59 -17.24 4.59
C ALA A 283 9.29 -15.73 4.53
N LEU A 284 8.07 -15.34 4.17
CA LEU A 284 7.68 -13.92 4.00
C LEU A 284 7.71 -13.12 5.31
N TYR A 285 7.49 -13.75 6.47
CA TYR A 285 7.57 -13.04 7.75
C TYR A 285 9.02 -12.75 8.17
N ARG A 286 9.98 -13.56 7.71
CA ARG A 286 11.39 -13.33 7.97
C ARG A 286 11.89 -12.18 7.12
N GLU A 287 12.23 -11.07 7.79
CA GLU A 287 12.66 -9.83 7.16
C GLU A 287 13.76 -10.04 6.10
N SER A 288 14.77 -10.87 6.38
CA SER A 288 15.88 -11.12 5.43
C SER A 288 15.43 -11.82 4.15
N ASP A 289 14.53 -12.80 4.25
CA ASP A 289 14.04 -13.56 3.09
C ASP A 289 13.06 -12.70 2.30
N ARG A 290 12.18 -11.97 2.99
CA ARG A 290 11.25 -11.02 2.37
C ARG A 290 12.01 -9.92 1.61
N MET A 291 13.04 -9.31 2.20
CA MET A 291 13.77 -8.24 1.54
C MET A 291 14.55 -8.71 0.31
N LYS A 292 15.00 -9.98 0.25
CA LYS A 292 15.55 -10.57 -0.98
C LYS A 292 14.47 -10.62 -2.07
N PHE A 293 13.30 -11.17 -1.75
CA PHE A 293 12.17 -11.25 -2.67
C PHE A 293 11.70 -9.87 -3.16
N ILE A 294 11.59 -8.88 -2.25
CA ILE A 294 11.26 -7.49 -2.60
C ILE A 294 12.31 -6.88 -3.53
N THR A 295 13.59 -7.19 -3.32
CA THR A 295 14.68 -6.73 -4.20
C THR A 295 14.57 -7.35 -5.60
N GLU A 296 14.27 -8.64 -5.71
CA GLU A 296 14.04 -9.32 -6.99
C GLU A 296 12.85 -8.71 -7.75
N ILE A 297 11.73 -8.46 -7.04
CA ILE A 297 10.56 -7.78 -7.60
C ILE A 297 10.93 -6.38 -8.12
N ALA A 298 11.64 -5.60 -7.33
CA ALA A 298 12.04 -4.24 -7.69
C ALA A 298 12.97 -4.21 -8.91
N GLN A 299 13.90 -5.17 -9.00
CA GLN A 299 14.80 -5.32 -10.14
C GLN A 299 14.04 -5.73 -11.40
N GLN A 300 13.14 -6.72 -11.31
CA GLN A 300 12.31 -7.12 -12.45
C GLN A 300 11.42 -5.97 -12.92
N TYR A 301 10.78 -5.25 -12.00
CA TYR A 301 10.03 -4.04 -12.32
C TYR A 301 10.92 -3.01 -13.01
N HIS A 302 12.14 -2.78 -12.52
CA HIS A 302 13.08 -1.85 -13.13
C HIS A 302 13.41 -2.23 -14.58
N THR A 303 13.77 -3.49 -14.82
CA THR A 303 14.02 -4.04 -16.16
C THR A 303 12.81 -3.90 -17.08
N LEU A 304 11.61 -4.27 -16.61
CA LEU A 304 10.39 -4.18 -17.43
C LEU A 304 10.01 -2.74 -17.77
N MET A 305 10.33 -1.77 -16.92
CA MET A 305 10.10 -0.36 -17.22
C MET A 305 11.09 0.20 -18.26
N ASP A 306 12.19 -0.50 -18.53
CA ASP A 306 13.11 -0.19 -19.63
C ASP A 306 12.71 -0.94 -20.91
N ASP A 307 12.46 -2.25 -20.80
CA ASP A 307 12.26 -3.12 -21.95
C ASP A 307 10.80 -3.15 -22.46
N GLU A 308 9.83 -2.93 -21.58
CA GLU A 308 8.39 -3.13 -21.81
C GLU A 308 7.55 -1.94 -21.33
N LEU A 309 8.09 -0.73 -21.45
CA LEU A 309 7.49 0.49 -20.89
C LEU A 309 6.01 0.69 -21.28
N GLU A 310 5.68 0.53 -22.56
CA GLU A 310 4.30 0.72 -23.04
C GLU A 310 3.33 -0.27 -22.38
N TYR A 311 3.73 -1.54 -22.27
CA TYR A 311 2.95 -2.54 -21.55
C TYR A 311 2.79 -2.15 -20.08
N MET A 312 3.88 -1.82 -19.39
CA MET A 312 3.86 -1.51 -17.97
C MET A 312 2.98 -0.29 -17.67
N GLU A 313 3.13 0.79 -18.45
CA GLU A 313 2.31 1.99 -18.29
C GLU A 313 0.84 1.74 -18.65
N ASN A 314 0.54 0.91 -19.66
CA ASN A 314 -0.82 0.50 -19.96
C ASN A 314 -1.47 -0.22 -18.76
N LYS A 315 -0.75 -1.15 -18.12
CA LYS A 315 -1.24 -1.87 -16.94
C LYS A 315 -1.44 -0.95 -15.74
N ILE A 316 -0.51 -0.04 -15.48
CA ILE A 316 -0.66 0.97 -14.43
C ILE A 316 -1.86 1.89 -14.75
N SER A 317 -2.06 2.27 -16.02
CA SER A 317 -3.21 3.07 -16.44
C SER A 317 -4.54 2.35 -16.19
N ILE A 318 -4.64 1.06 -16.47
CA ILE A 318 -5.85 0.27 -16.17
C ILE A 318 -6.11 0.24 -14.66
N ILE A 319 -5.09 0.02 -13.83
CA ILE A 319 -5.24 0.01 -12.36
C ILE A 319 -5.66 1.39 -11.85
N SER A 320 -5.18 2.47 -12.48
CA SER A 320 -5.49 3.85 -12.07
C SER A 320 -6.98 4.21 -12.09
N SER A 321 -7.77 3.49 -12.90
CA SER A 321 -9.22 3.68 -13.04
C SER A 321 -10.05 2.83 -12.08
N TRP A 322 -9.44 2.05 -11.18
CA TRP A 322 -10.18 1.23 -10.23
C TRP A 322 -10.83 2.08 -9.12
N ALA A 323 -12.00 1.61 -8.66
CA ALA A 323 -12.83 2.24 -7.64
C ALA A 323 -13.19 1.27 -6.50
#